data_AF-A0A818XWE8-F1
#
_entry.id   AF-A0A818XWE8-F1
#
_cell.length_a   1.000
_cell.length_b   1.000
_cell.length_c   1.000
_cell.angle_alpha   90.00
_cell.angle_beta   90.00
_cell.angle_gamma   90.00
#
_symmetry.space_group_name_H-M   'P 1'
#
loop_
_entity.id
_entity.type
_entity.pdbx_description
1 polymer ?
#
loop_
_entity_poly.entity_id
_entity_poly.type
_entity_poly.pdbx_seq_one_letter_code
_entity_poly.pdbx_strand_id
1 'polypeptide(L)'
;MSQDPNMYHSSQQGTYPSYPPQQPGFFGQHPPQPNTYAQNSSTLDDKPVPPYVDPNTAINPERNQVSSQPPPPVVPRSLPLVAAQSSGGWGKFNGLENKKIRLAFIRKVYAILLLQLLVTFGIVSIFHFTPAVRDYVRSPKGQWAYWTSYGVFIVTYITLACCKRIGRRFPVNLILLSLLTLSMGYMMGMISAYFKIESVYIAVGLTCFVCLGVTIFSFQTKFDFTSCTGVLFVISLALLGFGFACIFTYSRILYTVYAGIGAVAFSIFLAVDTQLIMGGKRHEINPEDHVFASVMLYLDVIYIFMYILMLFGKRE
;
A
#
# COMPACT_ATOMS: atom_id res chain seq x y z
N MET A 1 38.22 -52.89 -50.48
CA MET A 1 37.23 -53.43 -51.45
C MET A 1 36.09 -52.41 -51.52
N SER A 2 35.70 -52.00 -52.73
CA SER A 2 34.64 -51.04 -53.18
C SER A 2 33.72 -50.39 -52.13
N GLN A 3 33.58 -49.05 -52.08
CA GLN A 3 32.75 -48.16 -52.95
C GLN A 3 31.22 -48.32 -52.77
N ASP A 4 30.55 -47.30 -52.20
CA ASP A 4 29.53 -46.40 -52.82
C ASP A 4 28.41 -46.94 -53.76
N PRO A 5 27.32 -46.17 -54.10
CA PRO A 5 26.71 -44.98 -53.45
C PRO A 5 25.13 -44.91 -53.54
N ASN A 6 24.59 -43.75 -53.13
CA ASN A 6 23.30 -43.09 -53.46
C ASN A 6 22.45 -43.58 -54.67
N MET A 7 21.10 -43.53 -54.53
CA MET A 7 20.21 -42.51 -55.14
C MET A 7 18.70 -42.85 -54.99
N TYR A 8 17.83 -41.84 -54.85
CA TYR A 8 16.86 -41.40 -55.88
C TYR A 8 15.96 -40.25 -55.34
N HIS A 9 16.01 -39.07 -55.99
CA HIS A 9 14.93 -38.10 -56.33
C HIS A 9 13.78 -37.77 -55.32
N SER A 10 13.21 -36.54 -55.27
CA SER A 10 13.45 -35.29 -56.00
C SER A 10 12.75 -34.07 -55.37
N SER A 11 13.38 -32.91 -55.57
CA SER A 11 12.91 -31.51 -55.53
C SER A 11 11.40 -31.12 -55.48
N GLN A 12 11.16 -30.11 -54.63
CA GLN A 12 10.49 -28.80 -54.89
C GLN A 12 8.98 -28.54 -54.64
N GLN A 13 8.79 -27.41 -53.94
CA GLN A 13 7.79 -26.33 -54.09
C GLN A 13 6.31 -26.59 -53.74
N GLY A 14 5.86 -25.81 -52.76
CA GLY A 14 4.51 -25.82 -52.21
C GLY A 14 3.50 -24.92 -52.94
N THR A 15 2.31 -24.85 -52.36
CA THR A 15 1.29 -23.80 -52.54
C THR A 15 0.23 -23.95 -51.43
N TYR A 16 -0.38 -22.83 -51.00
CA TYR A 16 -1.58 -22.83 -50.17
C TYR A 16 -2.84 -22.92 -51.05
N PRO A 17 -3.91 -23.57 -50.55
CA PRO A 17 -5.30 -23.21 -50.87
C PRO A 17 -6.09 -22.91 -49.57
N SER A 18 -6.68 -21.74 -49.34
CA SER A 18 -7.80 -21.04 -50.03
C SER A 18 -9.20 -21.66 -49.77
N TYR A 19 -10.09 -20.84 -49.17
CA TYR A 19 -11.51 -21.13 -48.92
C TYR A 19 -12.37 -21.01 -50.20
N PRO A 20 -13.43 -21.84 -50.34
CA PRO A 20 -14.78 -21.34 -50.72
C PRO A 20 -15.95 -22.24 -50.19
N PRO A 21 -17.24 -22.02 -50.53
CA PRO A 21 -18.02 -20.82 -50.89
C PRO A 21 -19.27 -20.59 -49.96
N GLN A 22 -20.19 -19.66 -50.32
CA GLN A 22 -21.39 -19.28 -49.54
C GLN A 22 -22.75 -19.61 -50.21
N GLN A 23 -23.78 -19.89 -49.36
CA GLN A 23 -25.26 -19.73 -49.55
C GLN A 23 -26.01 -20.59 -50.60
N PRO A 24 -27.38 -20.75 -50.51
CA PRO A 24 -28.41 -20.16 -49.61
C PRO A 24 -29.18 -21.22 -48.75
N GLY A 25 -30.28 -21.00 -48.00
CA GLY A 25 -31.01 -19.79 -47.53
C GLY A 25 -32.51 -20.04 -47.13
N PHE A 26 -33.02 -19.35 -46.09
CA PHE A 26 -34.41 -19.34 -45.52
C PHE A 26 -34.96 -20.64 -44.85
N PHE A 27 -35.70 -20.63 -43.73
CA PHE A 27 -36.80 -19.74 -43.26
C PHE A 27 -36.86 -19.45 -41.73
N GLY A 28 -37.47 -18.31 -41.33
CA GLY A 28 -38.04 -17.96 -39.99
C GLY A 28 -37.05 -17.56 -38.87
N GLN A 29 -36.86 -16.32 -38.40
CA GLN A 29 -37.68 -15.13 -38.02
C GLN A 29 -38.29 -15.08 -36.58
N HIS A 30 -37.55 -14.41 -35.66
CA HIS A 30 -37.99 -13.37 -34.68
C HIS A 30 -39.06 -13.65 -33.58
N PRO A 31 -39.27 -12.77 -32.55
CA PRO A 31 -38.38 -11.82 -31.82
C PRO A 31 -38.52 -11.93 -30.25
N PRO A 32 -37.88 -11.08 -29.40
CA PRO A 32 -37.81 -11.28 -27.93
C PRO A 32 -38.94 -10.62 -27.08
N GLN A 33 -38.95 -10.94 -25.77
CA GLN A 33 -40.03 -10.66 -24.80
C GLN A 33 -40.27 -9.18 -24.43
N PRO A 34 -41.54 -8.79 -24.14
CA PRO A 34 -41.90 -7.52 -23.49
C PRO A 34 -42.29 -7.67 -22.00
N ASN A 35 -42.09 -6.59 -21.24
CA ASN A 35 -42.77 -6.34 -19.95
C ASN A 35 -44.14 -5.67 -20.20
N THR A 36 -45.19 -6.02 -19.44
CA THR A 36 -46.33 -5.10 -19.16
C THR A 36 -47.26 -5.61 -18.06
N TYR A 37 -47.70 -4.69 -17.20
CA TYR A 37 -49.11 -4.30 -16.87
C TYR A 37 -49.00 -3.07 -15.92
N ALA A 38 -49.79 -1.99 -16.00
CA ALA A 38 -50.95 -1.69 -16.83
C ALA A 38 -51.03 -0.18 -17.18
N GLN A 39 -51.64 0.11 -18.35
CA GLN A 39 -52.65 1.14 -18.69
C GLN A 39 -52.73 2.47 -17.86
N ASN A 40 -52.91 3.65 -18.48
CA ASN A 40 -53.90 3.93 -19.54
C ASN A 40 -53.52 5.07 -20.53
N SER A 41 -54.04 4.95 -21.76
CA SER A 41 -54.48 5.97 -22.76
C SER A 41 -54.19 7.48 -22.54
N SER A 42 -53.90 8.32 -23.55
CA SER A 42 -53.78 8.12 -25.02
C SER A 42 -53.42 9.45 -25.73
N THR A 43 -52.59 9.40 -26.79
CA THR A 43 -52.55 10.30 -28.00
C THR A 43 -52.47 11.84 -27.84
N LEU A 44 -51.80 12.64 -28.68
CA LEU A 44 -50.98 12.45 -29.90
C LEU A 44 -50.08 13.69 -30.07
N ASP A 45 -49.02 13.61 -30.89
CA ASP A 45 -48.08 14.70 -31.17
C ASP A 45 -48.70 15.91 -31.91
N ASP A 46 -48.26 17.15 -31.63
CA ASP A 46 -47.43 17.95 -32.58
C ASP A 46 -46.96 19.32 -32.03
N LYS A 47 -45.96 19.92 -32.71
CA LYS A 47 -45.43 21.30 -32.55
C LYS A 47 -44.98 21.79 -33.96
N PRO A 48 -44.68 23.08 -34.25
CA PRO A 48 -44.84 24.32 -33.47
C PRO A 48 -45.32 25.59 -34.26
N VAL A 49 -46.05 26.55 -33.66
CA VAL A 49 -46.14 27.94 -34.21
C VAL A 49 -46.45 29.01 -33.12
N PRO A 50 -45.83 30.22 -33.17
CA PRO A 50 -46.25 31.43 -32.44
C PRO A 50 -46.72 32.56 -33.41
N PRO A 51 -47.01 33.79 -32.96
CA PRO A 51 -47.84 34.24 -31.83
C PRO A 51 -49.04 35.11 -32.32
N TYR A 52 -50.00 35.44 -31.45
CA TYR A 52 -50.95 36.53 -31.73
C TYR A 52 -51.30 37.32 -30.46
N VAL A 53 -51.42 38.64 -30.61
CA VAL A 53 -51.80 39.62 -29.57
C VAL A 53 -52.90 40.46 -30.17
N ASP A 54 -54.00 40.70 -29.44
CA ASP A 54 -55.03 41.67 -29.83
C ASP A 54 -55.70 42.34 -28.61
N PRO A 55 -56.32 43.53 -28.77
CA PRO A 55 -56.20 44.56 -27.75
C PRO A 55 -57.50 45.30 -27.41
N ASN A 56 -57.78 45.48 -26.12
CA ASN A 56 -58.84 46.35 -25.57
C ASN A 56 -60.30 45.97 -25.90
N THR A 57 -61.07 45.66 -24.86
CA THR A 57 -62.41 46.24 -24.57
C THR A 57 -62.99 45.54 -23.32
N ALA A 58 -63.74 46.16 -22.41
CA ALA A 58 -63.77 47.56 -21.98
C ALA A 58 -64.44 47.65 -20.58
N ILE A 59 -63.92 48.54 -19.72
CA ILE A 59 -64.65 49.47 -18.84
C ILE A 59 -65.91 48.96 -18.09
N ASN A 60 -65.85 48.98 -16.74
CA ASN A 60 -66.82 49.76 -15.95
C ASN A 60 -66.22 50.24 -14.59
N PRO A 61 -66.65 51.38 -14.02
CA PRO A 61 -65.86 52.10 -13.02
C PRO A 61 -66.53 52.27 -11.64
N GLU A 62 -65.75 52.55 -10.59
CA GLU A 62 -66.25 53.40 -9.50
C GLU A 62 -65.18 54.23 -8.75
N ARG A 63 -65.29 55.55 -8.92
CA ARG A 63 -65.15 56.64 -7.93
C ARG A 63 -63.89 56.74 -7.02
N ASN A 64 -62.97 57.59 -7.49
CA ASN A 64 -62.12 58.54 -6.75
C ASN A 64 -62.30 58.68 -5.22
N GLN A 65 -61.17 58.62 -4.48
CA GLN A 65 -60.84 59.62 -3.45
C GLN A 65 -59.33 59.90 -3.42
N VAL A 66 -58.96 61.17 -3.33
CA VAL A 66 -57.58 61.66 -3.29
C VAL A 66 -57.17 61.92 -1.84
N SER A 67 -55.98 61.46 -1.44
CA SER A 67 -55.31 61.95 -0.23
C SER A 67 -53.80 61.90 -0.38
N SER A 68 -53.15 63.03 -0.10
CA SER A 68 -51.71 63.25 -0.23
C SER A 68 -51.02 63.14 1.12
N GLN A 69 -49.98 62.30 1.24
CA GLN A 69 -49.07 62.28 2.39
C GLN A 69 -47.59 62.30 1.94
N PRO A 70 -46.70 62.98 2.70
CA PRO A 70 -45.29 63.15 2.34
C PRO A 70 -44.42 61.90 2.66
N PRO A 71 -43.23 61.77 2.04
CA PRO A 71 -42.38 60.60 2.21
C PRO A 71 -41.68 60.52 3.58
N PRO A 72 -41.45 59.32 4.14
CA PRO A 72 -40.70 59.11 5.38
C PRO A 72 -39.17 59.25 5.19
N PRO A 73 -38.38 59.37 6.30
CA PRO A 73 -36.98 59.82 6.23
C PRO A 73 -36.01 58.80 5.65
N VAL A 74 -34.99 59.29 4.95
CA VAL A 74 -33.85 58.48 4.49
C VAL A 74 -32.97 58.10 5.68
N VAL A 75 -32.97 56.82 6.04
CA VAL A 75 -32.02 56.25 7.01
C VAL A 75 -30.63 56.16 6.36
N PRO A 76 -29.55 56.66 6.98
CA PRO A 76 -28.20 56.46 6.44
C PRO A 76 -27.88 54.97 6.36
N ARG A 77 -27.65 54.49 5.13
CA ARG A 77 -27.17 53.13 4.87
C ARG A 77 -25.86 52.95 5.63
N SER A 78 -25.86 52.07 6.63
CA SER A 78 -24.64 51.70 7.35
C SER A 78 -23.59 51.24 6.33
N LEU A 79 -22.33 51.66 6.55
CA LEU A 79 -21.23 51.23 5.70
C LEU A 79 -21.26 49.71 5.60
N PRO A 80 -21.07 49.12 4.40
CA PRO A 80 -20.56 47.78 4.35
C PRO A 80 -19.17 47.85 4.96
N LEU A 81 -19.04 47.47 6.23
CA LEU A 81 -17.77 47.00 6.77
C LEU A 81 -17.35 45.88 5.83
N VAL A 82 -16.40 46.19 4.95
CA VAL A 82 -15.85 45.22 4.00
C VAL A 82 -15.38 44.05 4.83
N ALA A 83 -16.10 42.94 4.75
CA ALA A 83 -15.74 41.71 5.42
C ALA A 83 -14.41 41.27 4.82
N ALA A 84 -13.32 41.60 5.52
CA ALA A 84 -11.96 41.37 5.07
C ALA A 84 -11.68 39.87 5.03
N GLN A 85 -12.07 39.25 3.92
CA GLN A 85 -11.37 38.17 3.24
C GLN A 85 -10.68 37.16 4.17
N SER A 86 -11.45 36.52 5.05
CA SER A 86 -10.96 35.49 5.98
C SER A 86 -10.74 34.11 5.31
N SER A 87 -10.78 34.05 3.97
CA SER A 87 -10.47 32.86 3.17
C SER A 87 -9.03 32.35 3.37
N GLY A 88 -8.12 33.18 3.90
CA GLY A 88 -6.79 32.76 4.34
C GLY A 88 -6.73 32.10 5.73
N GLY A 89 -7.79 32.18 6.54
CA GLY A 89 -7.83 31.65 7.92
C GLY A 89 -8.21 30.17 7.98
N TRP A 90 -9.35 29.81 7.38
CA TRP A 90 -9.90 28.45 7.40
C TRP A 90 -8.98 27.43 6.71
N GLY A 91 -8.38 27.78 5.56
CA GLY A 91 -7.41 26.93 4.88
C GLY A 91 -6.13 26.69 5.71
N LYS A 92 -5.68 27.70 6.47
CA LYS A 92 -4.55 27.55 7.41
C LYS A 92 -4.93 26.69 8.61
N PHE A 93 -6.14 26.84 9.15
CA PHE A 93 -6.61 26.04 10.29
C PHE A 93 -6.67 24.55 9.93
N ASN A 94 -7.35 24.21 8.83
CA ASN A 94 -7.44 22.83 8.33
C ASN A 94 -6.04 22.25 8.01
N GLY A 95 -5.15 23.07 7.44
CA GLY A 95 -3.75 22.67 7.19
C GLY A 95 -2.92 22.42 8.45
N LEU A 96 -3.19 23.15 9.54
CA LEU A 96 -2.54 22.92 10.85
C LEU A 96 -3.11 21.68 11.56
N GLU A 97 -4.42 21.44 11.44
CA GLU A 97 -5.07 20.25 11.99
C GLU A 97 -4.56 18.97 11.31
N ASN A 98 -4.53 18.94 9.97
CA ASN A 98 -3.97 17.82 9.20
C ASN A 98 -2.51 17.53 9.59
N LYS A 99 -1.69 18.57 9.81
CA LYS A 99 -0.30 18.42 10.31
C LYS A 99 -0.26 17.82 11.72
N LYS A 100 -1.12 18.25 12.64
CA LYS A 100 -1.20 17.69 14.01
C LYS A 100 -1.59 16.22 13.98
N ILE A 101 -2.59 15.84 13.18
CA ILE A 101 -3.04 14.45 12.99
C ILE A 101 -1.88 13.60 12.43
N ARG A 102 -1.19 14.08 11.39
CA ARG A 102 -0.04 13.37 10.79
C ARG A 102 1.13 13.21 11.78
N LEU A 103 1.46 14.24 12.57
CA LEU A 103 2.51 14.15 13.59
C LEU A 103 2.14 13.20 14.74
N ALA A 104 0.87 13.15 15.14
CA ALA A 104 0.40 12.18 16.13
C ALA A 104 0.47 10.74 15.60
N PHE A 105 0.12 10.53 14.33
CA PHE A 105 0.29 9.26 13.63
C PHE A 105 1.76 8.82 13.58
N ILE A 106 2.67 9.67 13.07
CA ILE A 106 4.11 9.38 13.00
C ILE A 106 4.64 9.00 14.39
N ARG A 107 4.37 9.82 15.42
CA ARG A 107 4.80 9.53 16.80
C ARG A 107 4.29 8.17 17.29
N LYS A 108 3.02 7.83 16.99
CA LYS A 108 2.43 6.55 17.38
C LYS A 108 3.09 5.36 16.68
N VAL A 109 3.36 5.48 15.38
CA VAL A 109 4.03 4.44 14.58
C VAL A 109 5.45 4.18 15.08
N TYR A 110 6.25 5.23 15.28
CA TYR A 110 7.62 5.08 15.79
C TYR A 110 7.68 4.62 17.25
N ALA A 111 6.72 5.00 18.10
CA ALA A 111 6.64 4.48 19.47
C ALA A 111 6.31 2.98 19.50
N ILE A 112 5.44 2.51 18.62
CA ILE A 112 5.17 1.08 18.45
C ILE A 112 6.42 0.37 17.93
N LEU A 113 7.04 0.87 16.87
CA LEU A 113 8.27 0.30 16.30
C LEU A 113 9.37 0.14 17.35
N LEU A 114 9.61 1.18 18.17
CA LEU A 114 10.60 1.13 19.25
C LEU A 114 10.28 0.02 20.27
N LEU A 115 9.01 -0.13 20.65
CA LEU A 115 8.57 -1.20 21.54
C LEU A 115 8.79 -2.59 20.90
N GLN A 116 8.49 -2.76 19.61
CA GLN A 116 8.70 -4.03 18.90
C GLN A 116 10.19 -4.42 18.84
N LEU A 117 11.06 -3.44 18.59
CA LEU A 117 12.52 -3.63 18.58
C LEU A 117 13.06 -3.93 19.99
N LEU A 118 12.57 -3.27 21.04
CA LEU A 118 12.94 -3.56 22.43
C LEU A 118 12.54 -4.98 22.86
N VAL A 119 11.31 -5.42 22.52
CA VAL A 119 10.86 -6.80 22.78
C VAL A 119 11.73 -7.80 22.03
N THR A 120 12.04 -7.53 20.76
CA THR A 120 12.91 -8.40 19.94
C THR A 120 14.32 -8.50 20.53
N PHE A 121 14.91 -7.37 20.92
CA PHE A 121 16.23 -7.31 21.57
C PHE A 121 16.26 -8.06 22.91
N GLY A 122 15.18 -7.96 23.70
CA GLY A 122 15.02 -8.72 24.94
C GLY A 122 15.02 -10.22 24.69
N ILE A 123 14.25 -10.70 23.70
CA ILE A 123 14.22 -12.13 23.31
C ILE A 123 15.59 -12.61 22.84
N VAL A 124 16.23 -11.88 21.92
CA VAL A 124 17.60 -12.17 21.44
C VAL A 124 18.59 -12.25 22.60
N SER A 125 18.51 -11.32 23.55
CA SER A 125 19.37 -11.31 24.74
C SER A 125 19.18 -12.56 25.61
N ILE A 126 17.94 -12.98 25.86
CA ILE A 126 17.64 -14.21 26.63
C ILE A 126 18.28 -15.45 25.98
N PHE A 127 18.24 -15.55 24.65
CA PHE A 127 18.82 -16.66 23.89
C PHE A 127 20.35 -16.72 23.99
N HIS A 128 21.03 -15.57 24.09
CA HIS A 128 22.49 -15.53 24.27
C HIS A 128 22.93 -15.72 25.72
N PHE A 129 22.22 -15.17 26.69
CA PHE A 129 22.60 -15.26 28.10
C PHE A 129 22.16 -16.55 28.81
N THR A 130 21.32 -17.38 28.17
CA THR A 130 20.81 -18.63 28.75
C THR A 130 21.31 -19.85 27.98
N PRO A 131 22.39 -20.55 28.43
CA PRO A 131 22.94 -21.70 27.73
C PRO A 131 21.91 -22.79 27.41
N ALA A 132 21.01 -23.08 28.36
CA ALA A 132 19.93 -24.06 28.18
C ALA A 132 18.96 -23.71 27.03
N VAL A 133 18.76 -22.42 26.72
CA VAL A 133 17.96 -21.99 25.56
C VAL A 133 18.73 -22.26 24.26
N ARG A 134 20.03 -21.95 24.22
CA ARG A 134 20.90 -22.23 23.07
C ARG A 134 21.01 -23.73 22.77
N ASP A 135 21.05 -24.57 23.79
CA ASP A 135 21.07 -26.03 23.62
C ASP A 135 19.69 -26.56 23.16
N TYR A 136 18.58 -25.98 23.66
CA TYR A 136 17.24 -26.26 23.16
C TYR A 136 17.07 -25.88 21.68
N VAL A 137 17.56 -24.71 21.26
CA VAL A 137 17.54 -24.21 19.87
C VAL A 137 18.15 -25.22 18.89
N ARG A 138 19.25 -25.87 19.30
CA ARG A 138 20.00 -26.85 18.50
C ARG A 138 19.38 -28.25 18.52
N SER A 139 18.43 -28.51 19.41
CA SER A 139 17.69 -29.77 19.45
C SER A 139 16.65 -29.88 18.33
N PRO A 140 16.25 -31.09 17.91
CA PRO A 140 15.15 -31.26 16.96
C PRO A 140 13.84 -30.60 17.42
N LYS A 141 13.58 -30.53 18.74
CA LYS A 141 12.41 -29.85 19.30
C LYS A 141 12.45 -28.33 19.09
N GLY A 142 13.64 -27.72 19.19
CA GLY A 142 13.84 -26.31 18.86
C GLY A 142 13.55 -26.00 17.39
N GLN A 143 13.97 -26.88 16.48
CA GLN A 143 13.68 -26.73 15.05
C GLN A 143 12.17 -26.74 14.75
N TRP A 144 11.37 -27.61 15.40
CA TRP A 144 9.91 -27.58 15.29
C TRP A 144 9.29 -26.28 15.81
N ALA A 145 9.83 -25.73 16.90
CA ALA A 145 9.37 -24.46 17.45
C ALA A 145 9.68 -23.28 16.51
N TYR A 146 10.82 -23.28 15.80
CA TYR A 146 11.12 -22.31 14.74
C TYR A 146 10.06 -22.35 13.62
N TRP A 147 9.79 -23.52 13.04
CA TRP A 147 8.76 -23.65 12.00
C TRP A 147 7.35 -23.25 12.48
N THR A 148 7.02 -23.57 13.74
CA THR A 148 5.76 -23.12 14.37
C THR A 148 5.70 -21.60 14.45
N SER A 149 6.76 -20.94 14.93
CA SER A 149 6.82 -19.47 14.99
C SER A 149 6.74 -18.81 13.61
N TYR A 150 7.33 -19.42 12.59
CA TYR A 150 7.23 -18.97 11.19
C TYR A 150 5.78 -19.04 10.68
N GLY A 151 5.08 -20.15 10.94
CA GLY A 151 3.65 -20.29 10.60
C GLY A 151 2.77 -19.23 11.28
N VAL A 152 2.98 -19.01 12.59
CA VAL A 152 2.28 -17.97 13.36
C VAL A 152 2.56 -16.58 12.80
N PHE A 153 3.82 -16.28 12.49
CA PHE A 153 4.22 -15.01 11.88
C PHE A 153 3.50 -14.76 10.54
N ILE A 154 3.54 -15.73 9.62
CA ILE A 154 2.92 -15.63 8.29
C ILE A 154 1.40 -15.43 8.38
N VAL A 155 0.70 -16.24 9.19
CA VAL A 155 -0.77 -16.12 9.36
C VAL A 155 -1.14 -14.75 9.94
N THR A 156 -0.38 -14.27 10.92
CA THR A 156 -0.61 -12.97 11.57
C THR A 156 -0.34 -11.81 10.62
N TYR A 157 0.75 -11.88 9.85
CA TYR A 157 1.12 -10.89 8.82
C TYR A 157 0.07 -10.80 7.71
N ILE A 158 -0.35 -11.94 7.14
CA ILE A 158 -1.40 -11.99 6.11
C ILE A 158 -2.71 -11.42 6.65
N THR A 159 -3.08 -11.74 7.90
CA THR A 159 -4.27 -11.18 8.55
C THR A 159 -4.19 -9.65 8.65
N LEU A 160 -3.04 -9.08 9.01
CA LEU A 160 -2.86 -7.62 9.08
C LEU A 160 -2.85 -6.95 7.70
N ALA A 161 -2.25 -7.60 6.69
CA ALA A 161 -2.15 -7.06 5.33
C ALA A 161 -3.49 -7.11 4.56
N CYS A 162 -4.17 -8.27 4.60
CA CYS A 162 -5.40 -8.49 3.84
C CYS A 162 -6.65 -7.98 4.58
N CYS A 163 -6.70 -8.10 5.91
CA CYS A 163 -7.89 -7.81 6.70
C CYS A 163 -7.78 -6.48 7.47
N LYS A 164 -7.67 -5.36 6.76
CA LYS A 164 -7.57 -3.99 7.34
C LYS A 164 -8.59 -3.71 8.44
N ARG A 165 -9.82 -4.22 8.31
CA ARG A 165 -10.90 -4.08 9.33
C ARG A 165 -10.50 -4.67 10.69
N ILE A 166 -9.73 -5.75 10.70
CA ILE A 166 -9.21 -6.41 11.91
C ILE A 166 -8.01 -5.62 12.45
N GLY A 167 -7.08 -5.23 11.58
CA GLY A 167 -5.91 -4.40 11.93
C GLY A 167 -6.24 -3.01 12.48
N ARG A 168 -7.46 -2.50 12.25
CA ARG A 168 -7.97 -1.25 12.85
C ARG A 168 -8.77 -1.45 14.14
N ARG A 169 -9.20 -2.67 14.47
CA ARG A 169 -10.12 -2.90 15.61
C ARG A 169 -9.36 -3.12 16.92
N PHE A 170 -9.53 -2.20 17.86
CA PHE A 170 -9.06 -2.40 19.24
C PHE A 170 -9.93 -3.44 19.97
N PRO A 171 -9.38 -4.30 20.85
CA PRO A 171 -7.94 -4.51 21.14
C PRO A 171 -7.25 -5.52 20.20
N VAL A 172 -7.98 -6.12 19.26
CA VAL A 172 -7.50 -7.21 18.38
C VAL A 172 -6.24 -6.82 17.62
N ASN A 173 -6.14 -5.57 17.17
CA ASN A 173 -4.97 -5.06 16.48
C ASN A 173 -3.68 -5.10 17.34
N LEU A 174 -3.77 -4.87 18.65
CA LEU A 174 -2.63 -5.01 19.57
C LEU A 174 -2.28 -6.48 19.83
N ILE A 175 -3.26 -7.38 19.83
CA ILE A 175 -3.04 -8.82 19.98
C ILE A 175 -2.33 -9.39 18.75
N LEU A 176 -2.73 -8.99 17.54
CA LEU A 176 -2.03 -9.37 16.31
C LEU A 176 -0.61 -8.77 16.25
N LEU A 177 -0.45 -7.51 16.66
CA LEU A 177 0.86 -6.85 16.73
C LEU A 177 1.80 -7.55 17.72
N SER A 178 1.32 -7.92 18.91
CA SER A 178 2.14 -8.63 19.91
C SER A 178 2.47 -10.05 19.45
N LEU A 179 1.51 -10.78 18.86
CA LEU A 179 1.73 -12.11 18.31
C LEU A 179 2.80 -12.10 17.21
N LEU A 180 2.71 -11.14 16.26
CA LEU A 180 3.70 -10.95 15.19
C LEU A 180 5.09 -10.63 15.75
N THR A 181 5.16 -9.74 16.73
CA THR A 181 6.43 -9.31 17.36
C THR A 181 7.07 -10.44 18.16
N LEU A 182 6.29 -11.22 18.91
CA LEU A 182 6.79 -12.36 19.67
C LEU A 182 7.24 -13.50 18.74
N SER A 183 6.49 -13.81 17.68
CA SER A 183 6.90 -14.83 16.71
C SER A 183 8.17 -14.43 15.95
N MET A 184 8.26 -13.18 15.49
CA MET A 184 9.45 -12.70 14.77
C MET A 184 10.66 -12.56 15.70
N GLY A 185 10.44 -12.10 16.94
CA GLY A 185 11.48 -12.04 17.97
C GLY A 185 12.02 -13.42 18.35
N TYR A 186 11.16 -14.43 18.44
CA TYR A 186 11.57 -15.82 18.64
C TYR A 186 12.39 -16.36 17.48
N MET A 187 11.94 -16.15 16.23
CA MET A 187 12.71 -16.49 15.03
C MET A 187 14.08 -15.82 15.04
N MET A 188 14.15 -14.53 15.39
CA MET A 188 15.40 -13.78 15.49
C MET A 188 16.35 -14.36 16.54
N GLY A 189 15.86 -14.65 17.75
CA GLY A 189 16.65 -15.28 18.81
C GLY A 189 17.17 -16.66 18.43
N MET A 190 16.33 -17.48 17.76
CA MET A 190 16.74 -18.78 17.21
C MET A 190 17.88 -18.64 16.20
N ILE A 191 17.82 -17.64 15.31
CA ILE A 191 18.85 -17.40 14.29
C ILE A 191 20.13 -16.82 14.92
N SER A 192 20.02 -15.84 15.82
CA SER A 192 21.17 -15.18 16.45
C SER A 192 21.98 -16.16 17.31
N ALA A 193 21.35 -17.17 17.91
CA ALA A 193 21.99 -18.23 18.70
C ALA A 193 22.97 -19.15 17.92
N TYR A 194 23.06 -19.01 16.59
CA TYR A 194 24.10 -19.62 15.75
C TYR A 194 25.31 -18.70 15.49
N PHE A 195 25.28 -17.46 15.99
CA PHE A 195 26.33 -16.46 15.85
C PHE A 195 26.92 -16.11 17.22
N LYS A 196 28.20 -15.70 17.21
CA LYS A 196 28.88 -15.20 18.40
C LYS A 196 28.28 -13.88 18.85
N ILE A 197 28.10 -13.74 20.17
CA ILE A 197 27.44 -12.57 20.79
C ILE A 197 28.09 -11.24 20.39
N GLU A 198 29.42 -11.20 20.22
CA GLU A 198 30.17 -10.04 19.70
C GLU A 198 29.66 -9.56 18.34
N SER A 199 29.50 -10.49 17.39
CA SER A 199 28.98 -10.19 16.05
C SER A 199 27.53 -9.73 16.09
N VAL A 200 26.72 -10.28 17.00
CA VAL A 200 25.31 -9.90 17.17
C VAL A 200 25.20 -8.45 17.65
N TYR A 201 25.98 -8.04 18.66
CA TYR A 201 25.97 -6.65 19.11
C TYR A 201 26.52 -5.67 18.06
N ILE A 202 27.57 -6.04 17.32
CA ILE A 202 28.06 -5.23 16.18
C ILE A 202 26.96 -5.08 15.13
N ALA A 203 26.23 -6.15 14.80
CA ALA A 203 25.12 -6.10 13.85
C ALA A 203 23.96 -5.21 14.34
N VAL A 204 23.61 -5.25 15.63
CA VAL A 204 22.61 -4.32 16.22
C VAL A 204 23.08 -2.86 16.07
N GLY A 205 24.35 -2.57 16.39
CA GLY A 205 24.91 -1.22 16.28
C GLY A 205 24.90 -0.67 14.85
N LEU A 206 25.35 -1.47 13.89
CA LEU A 206 25.33 -1.13 12.46
C LEU A 206 23.89 -0.97 11.93
N THR A 207 22.97 -1.83 12.34
CA THR A 207 21.54 -1.71 11.98
C THR A 207 20.96 -0.40 12.49
N CYS A 208 21.22 -0.06 13.76
CA CYS A 208 20.77 1.19 14.37
C CYS A 208 21.30 2.40 13.58
N PHE A 209 22.60 2.41 13.26
CA PHE A 209 23.22 3.46 12.46
C PHE A 209 22.59 3.61 11.07
N VAL A 210 22.43 2.50 10.33
CA VAL A 210 21.81 2.51 8.99
C VAL A 210 20.35 2.96 9.07
N CYS A 211 19.55 2.40 9.99
CA CYS A 211 18.12 2.69 10.07
C CYS A 211 17.85 4.14 10.51
N LEU A 212 18.61 4.66 11.48
CA LEU A 212 18.51 6.07 11.87
C LEU A 212 18.99 7.00 10.75
N GLY A 213 20.12 6.68 10.09
CA GLY A 213 20.64 7.46 8.97
C GLY A 213 19.65 7.55 7.81
N VAL A 214 19.08 6.42 7.39
CA VAL A 214 18.03 6.33 6.36
C VAL A 214 16.78 7.10 6.77
N THR A 215 16.33 6.94 8.02
CA THR A 215 15.14 7.65 8.55
C THR A 215 15.34 9.17 8.52
N ILE A 216 16.48 9.66 9.02
CA ILE A 216 16.86 11.08 9.05
C ILE A 216 17.06 11.65 7.65
N PHE A 217 17.65 10.88 6.73
CA PHE A 217 17.77 11.25 5.32
C PHE A 217 16.39 11.35 4.65
N SER A 218 15.50 10.40 4.93
CA SER A 218 14.15 10.35 4.37
C SER A 218 13.29 11.53 4.80
N PHE A 219 13.43 11.99 6.05
CA PHE A 219 12.77 13.22 6.54
C PHE A 219 13.24 14.50 5.85
N GLN A 220 14.48 14.55 5.36
CA GLN A 220 15.08 15.76 4.78
C GLN A 220 15.07 15.80 3.25
N THR A 221 15.08 14.62 2.60
CA THR A 221 15.23 14.54 1.16
C THR A 221 13.99 15.02 0.40
N LYS A 222 14.22 15.84 -0.62
CA LYS A 222 13.16 16.28 -1.55
C LYS A 222 12.76 15.18 -2.52
N PHE A 223 13.64 14.21 -2.76
CA PHE A 223 13.37 13.06 -3.65
C PHE A 223 12.17 12.25 -3.15
N ASP A 224 11.36 11.73 -4.07
CA ASP A 224 10.17 10.93 -3.77
C ASP A 224 10.43 9.46 -4.11
N PHE A 225 10.91 8.70 -3.14
CA PHE A 225 11.14 7.26 -3.31
C PHE A 225 9.81 6.48 -3.43
N THR A 226 8.68 7.04 -2.99
CA THR A 226 7.33 6.42 -3.15
C THR A 226 6.86 6.39 -4.60
N SER A 227 7.54 7.10 -5.50
CA SER A 227 7.36 6.96 -6.95
C SER A 227 8.06 5.72 -7.53
N CYS A 228 9.02 5.13 -6.81
CA CYS A 228 9.83 3.98 -7.27
C CYS A 228 9.31 2.62 -6.76
N THR A 229 8.17 2.56 -6.07
CA THR A 229 7.61 1.33 -5.47
C THR A 229 7.46 0.17 -6.47
N GLY A 230 7.14 0.45 -7.73
CA GLY A 230 7.09 -0.57 -8.80
C GLY A 230 8.46 -1.18 -9.14
N VAL A 231 9.53 -0.40 -9.10
CA VAL A 231 10.91 -0.89 -9.29
C VAL A 231 11.33 -1.73 -8.09
N LEU A 232 10.97 -1.29 -6.89
CA LEU A 232 11.25 -2.03 -5.65
C LEU A 232 10.54 -3.38 -5.60
N PHE A 233 9.30 -3.47 -6.09
CA PHE A 233 8.61 -4.76 -6.26
C PHE A 233 9.39 -5.73 -7.17
N VAL A 234 9.95 -5.24 -8.28
CA VAL A 234 10.80 -6.06 -9.17
C VAL A 234 12.11 -6.46 -8.48
N ILE A 235 12.74 -5.56 -7.72
CA ILE A 235 13.94 -5.86 -6.91
C ILE A 235 13.64 -6.94 -5.86
N SER A 236 12.48 -6.89 -5.19
CA SER A 236 12.05 -7.93 -4.25
C SER A 236 11.84 -9.28 -4.91
N LEU A 237 11.23 -9.33 -6.10
CA LEU A 237 11.09 -10.58 -6.86
C LEU A 237 12.45 -11.14 -7.30
N ALA A 238 13.37 -10.27 -7.72
CA ALA A 238 14.74 -10.68 -8.07
C ALA A 238 15.52 -11.20 -6.84
N LEU A 239 15.40 -10.54 -5.68
CA LEU A 239 15.97 -11.01 -4.42
C LEU A 239 15.35 -12.32 -3.95
N LEU A 240 14.04 -12.50 -4.09
CA LEU A 240 13.37 -13.77 -3.79
C LEU A 240 13.93 -14.91 -4.65
N GLY A 241 14.04 -14.69 -5.96
CA GLY A 241 14.60 -15.66 -6.91
C GLY A 241 16.08 -15.98 -6.64
N PHE A 242 16.90 -14.96 -6.36
CA PHE A 242 18.31 -15.15 -6.01
C PHE A 242 18.45 -15.87 -4.65
N GLY A 243 17.62 -15.53 -3.66
CA GLY A 243 17.55 -16.24 -2.38
C GLY A 243 17.23 -17.73 -2.56
N PHE A 244 16.28 -18.06 -3.44
CA PHE A 244 15.98 -19.45 -3.80
C PHE A 244 17.16 -20.15 -4.49
N ALA A 245 17.84 -19.49 -5.43
CA ALA A 245 19.05 -20.03 -6.07
C ALA A 245 20.20 -20.27 -5.07
N CYS A 246 20.35 -19.40 -4.05
CA CYS A 246 21.31 -19.58 -2.97
C CYS A 246 21.06 -20.82 -2.10
N ILE A 247 19.81 -21.32 -1.99
CA ILE A 247 19.51 -22.56 -1.25
C ILE A 247 20.23 -23.76 -1.90
N PHE A 248 20.21 -23.83 -3.23
CA PHE A 248 20.90 -24.89 -3.99
C PHE A 248 22.40 -24.63 -4.11
N THR A 249 22.82 -23.36 -4.05
CA THR A 249 24.22 -22.96 -4.30
C THR A 249 24.97 -22.71 -3.00
N TYR A 250 25.68 -23.72 -2.50
CA TYR A 250 26.37 -23.70 -1.20
C TYR A 250 27.65 -22.80 -1.12
N SER A 251 27.68 -21.70 -1.87
CA SER A 251 28.83 -20.79 -1.97
C SER A 251 28.75 -19.64 -0.97
N ARG A 252 29.74 -19.53 -0.07
CA ARG A 252 29.85 -18.43 0.89
C ARG A 252 29.88 -17.06 0.22
N ILE A 253 30.53 -16.93 -0.95
CA ILE A 253 30.63 -15.66 -1.68
C ILE A 253 29.25 -15.20 -2.15
N LEU A 254 28.42 -16.10 -2.69
CA LEU A 254 27.06 -15.76 -3.11
C LEU A 254 26.20 -15.33 -1.92
N TYR A 255 26.32 -16.02 -0.78
CA TYR A 255 25.63 -15.60 0.45
C TYR A 255 26.05 -14.20 0.94
N THR A 256 27.34 -13.85 0.86
CA THR A 256 27.83 -12.51 1.19
C THR A 256 27.31 -11.45 0.20
N VAL A 257 27.35 -11.73 -1.11
CA VAL A 257 26.83 -10.81 -2.15
C VAL A 257 25.32 -10.63 -1.99
N TYR A 258 24.57 -11.71 -1.78
CA TYR A 258 23.13 -11.69 -1.51
C TYR A 258 22.80 -10.82 -0.29
N ALA A 259 23.55 -10.98 0.81
CA ALA A 259 23.36 -10.15 2.00
C ALA A 259 23.70 -8.67 1.78
N GLY A 260 24.74 -8.37 0.99
CA GLY A 260 25.08 -6.99 0.62
C GLY A 260 23.95 -6.31 -0.18
N ILE A 261 23.44 -6.98 -1.21
CA ILE A 261 22.33 -6.46 -2.03
C ILE A 261 21.04 -6.36 -1.19
N GLY A 262 20.76 -7.36 -0.35
CA GLY A 262 19.61 -7.37 0.56
C GLY A 262 19.63 -6.19 1.55
N ALA A 263 20.78 -5.94 2.20
CA ALA A 263 20.93 -4.80 3.13
C ALA A 263 20.67 -3.45 2.44
N VAL A 264 21.20 -3.25 1.22
CA VAL A 264 20.96 -2.03 0.43
C VAL A 264 19.49 -1.93 0.01
N ALA A 265 18.89 -3.00 -0.51
CA ALA A 265 17.50 -3.00 -0.96
C ALA A 265 16.52 -2.68 0.19
N PHE A 266 16.67 -3.35 1.34
CA PHE A 266 15.83 -3.07 2.51
C PHE A 266 16.11 -1.70 3.14
N SER A 267 17.31 -1.15 2.99
CA SER A 267 17.56 0.27 3.33
C SER A 267 16.78 1.24 2.43
N ILE A 268 16.51 0.88 1.16
CA ILE A 268 15.66 1.68 0.28
C ILE A 268 14.17 1.46 0.60
N PHE A 269 13.73 0.24 0.93
CA PHE A 269 12.38 -0.01 1.46
C PHE A 269 12.11 0.84 2.71
N LEU A 270 13.03 0.85 3.67
CA LEU A 270 12.91 1.65 4.88
C LEU A 270 12.75 3.14 4.56
N ALA A 271 13.43 3.65 3.53
CA ALA A 271 13.27 5.03 3.07
C ALA A 271 11.86 5.28 2.49
N VAL A 272 11.34 4.35 1.69
CA VAL A 272 10.02 4.42 1.07
C VAL A 272 8.93 4.38 2.12
N ASP A 273 8.96 3.40 3.01
CA ASP A 273 7.94 3.20 4.04
C ASP A 273 7.94 4.35 5.05
N THR A 274 9.13 4.86 5.39
CA THR A 274 9.26 6.10 6.16
C THR A 274 8.60 7.29 5.44
N GLN A 275 8.77 7.44 4.12
CA GLN A 275 8.07 8.48 3.34
C GLN A 275 6.55 8.26 3.20
N LEU A 276 6.09 7.01 3.05
CA LEU A 276 4.66 6.66 3.06
C LEU A 276 3.98 7.03 4.40
N ILE A 277 4.73 6.98 5.50
CA ILE A 277 4.29 7.33 6.85
C ILE A 277 4.27 8.85 7.08
N MET A 278 5.25 9.59 6.54
CA MET A 278 5.25 11.07 6.58
C MET A 278 4.06 11.68 5.85
N GLY A 279 3.65 11.08 4.73
CA GLY A 279 2.66 11.64 3.83
C GLY A 279 3.15 12.85 3.02
N GLY A 280 2.28 13.42 2.19
CA GLY A 280 2.64 14.53 1.30
C GLY A 280 3.50 14.13 0.08
N LYS A 281 3.53 12.84 -0.26
CA LYS A 281 4.07 12.26 -1.50
C LYS A 281 2.94 11.59 -2.30
N ARG A 282 3.24 10.95 -3.44
CA ARG A 282 2.20 10.34 -4.32
C ARG A 282 1.36 9.26 -3.63
N HIS A 283 1.92 8.59 -2.64
CA HIS A 283 1.24 7.58 -1.83
C HIS A 283 1.42 7.93 -0.35
N GLU A 284 0.35 7.84 0.44
CA GLU A 284 0.41 8.04 1.88
C GLU A 284 -0.48 7.04 2.63
N ILE A 285 -0.04 6.61 3.80
CA ILE A 285 -0.81 5.69 4.64
C ILE A 285 -1.86 6.47 5.43
N ASN A 286 -3.08 5.93 5.52
CA ASN A 286 -4.14 6.51 6.36
C ASN A 286 -3.72 6.50 7.83
N PRO A 287 -3.94 7.58 8.60
CA PRO A 287 -3.60 7.63 10.03
C PRO A 287 -4.18 6.48 10.88
N GLU A 288 -5.28 5.87 10.43
CA GLU A 288 -5.89 4.68 11.04
C GLU A 288 -5.01 3.43 10.95
N ASP A 289 -4.23 3.25 9.87
CA ASP A 289 -3.44 2.05 9.55
C ASP A 289 -2.07 2.00 10.27
N HIS A 290 -1.93 2.72 11.39
CA HIS A 290 -0.70 2.82 12.20
C HIS A 290 -0.09 1.47 12.62
N VAL A 291 -0.91 0.45 12.87
CA VAL A 291 -0.43 -0.91 13.21
C VAL A 291 0.27 -1.54 12.00
N PHE A 292 -0.33 -1.45 10.81
CA PHE A 292 0.27 -1.97 9.58
C PHE A 292 1.55 -1.20 9.21
N ALA A 293 1.52 0.14 9.31
CA ALA A 293 2.70 0.99 9.12
C ALA A 293 3.88 0.63 10.05
N SER A 294 3.59 0.34 11.33
CA SER A 294 4.61 -0.09 12.29
C SER A 294 5.19 -1.45 11.92
N VAL A 295 4.34 -2.39 11.47
CA VAL A 295 4.78 -3.71 11.00
C VAL A 295 5.69 -3.61 9.78
N MET A 296 5.38 -2.75 8.80
CA MET A 296 6.26 -2.55 7.64
C MET A 296 7.67 -2.09 8.05
N LEU A 297 7.77 -0.98 8.79
CA LEU A 297 9.07 -0.48 9.30
C LEU A 297 9.79 -1.51 10.18
N TYR A 298 9.05 -2.26 10.99
CA TYR A 298 9.62 -3.31 11.84
C TYR A 298 10.27 -4.40 11.01
N LEU A 299 9.61 -4.88 9.94
CA LEU A 299 10.19 -5.88 9.05
C LEU A 299 11.42 -5.34 8.32
N ASP A 300 11.42 -4.10 7.85
CA ASP A 300 12.60 -3.50 7.21
C ASP A 300 13.81 -3.48 8.15
N VAL A 301 13.66 -2.97 9.37
CA VAL A 301 14.75 -2.94 10.37
C VAL A 301 15.25 -4.35 10.69
N ILE A 302 14.33 -5.32 10.80
CA ILE A 302 14.63 -6.73 11.10
C ILE A 302 15.37 -7.41 9.94
N TYR A 303 14.99 -7.14 8.68
CA TYR A 303 15.70 -7.67 7.51
C TYR A 303 17.06 -7.00 7.31
N ILE A 304 17.18 -5.67 7.53
CA ILE A 304 18.47 -4.97 7.54
C ILE A 304 19.41 -5.61 8.58
N PHE A 305 18.92 -5.88 9.80
CA PHE A 305 19.68 -6.60 10.82
C PHE A 305 20.12 -7.98 10.35
N MET A 306 19.21 -8.78 9.80
CA MET A 306 19.51 -10.13 9.31
C MET A 306 20.62 -10.12 8.26
N TYR A 307 20.58 -9.19 7.31
CA TYR A 307 21.60 -9.07 6.28
C TYR A 307 22.94 -8.56 6.84
N ILE A 308 22.93 -7.58 7.75
CA ILE A 308 24.15 -7.12 8.43
C ILE A 308 24.76 -8.24 9.27
N LEU A 309 23.96 -9.01 10.02
CA LEU A 309 24.41 -10.17 10.77
C LEU A 309 24.96 -11.26 9.83
N MET A 310 24.41 -11.42 8.63
CA MET A 310 24.92 -12.36 7.63
C MET A 310 26.25 -11.92 7.00
N LEU A 311 26.52 -10.60 6.92
CA LEU A 311 27.79 -10.03 6.45
C LEU A 311 28.90 -10.09 7.50
N PHE A 312 28.61 -9.72 8.75
CA PHE A 312 29.60 -9.55 9.83
C PHE A 312 29.55 -10.65 10.91
N GLY A 313 28.67 -11.63 10.73
CA GLY A 313 28.42 -12.73 11.65
C GLY A 313 29.47 -13.83 11.63
N LYS A 314 30.27 -13.92 12.68
CA LYS A 314 31.06 -15.12 12.99
C LYS A 314 30.11 -16.15 13.61
N ARG A 315 29.96 -17.30 12.94
CA ARG A 315 29.17 -18.43 13.46
C ARG A 315 29.90 -19.10 14.65
N GLU A 316 29.12 -19.71 15.54
CA GLU A 316 29.63 -20.67 16.53
C GLU A 316 29.95 -22.03 15.90
#